data_AF-A0AAV0Y4H9-F1
#
_entry.id   AF-A0AAV0Y4H9-F1
#
_cell.length_a   1.000
_cell.length_b   1.000
_cell.length_c   1.000
_cell.angle_alpha   90.00
_cell.angle_beta   90.00
_cell.angle_gamma   90.00
#
_symmetry.space_group_name_H-M   'P 1'
#
loop_
_entity.id
_entity.type
_entity.pdbx_description
1 polymer ?
#
loop_
_entity_poly.entity_id
_entity_poly.type
_entity_poly.pdbx_seq_one_letter_code
_entity_poly.pdbx_strand_id
1 'polypeptide(L)'
;MVELFPNLVTALKILLTLPITAASAERSFSKLKIIKSYLRSQICQMRLVGLAVLSIEKDVSNKLDMEEIIEEFATLKARKIKFI
;
A
#
# COMPACT_ATOMS: atom_id res chain seq x y z
N MET A 1 12.81 -4.44 32.45
CA MET A 1 13.00 -3.13 31.79
C MET A 1 11.69 -2.58 31.23
N VAL A 2 10.90 -3.37 30.47
CA VAL A 2 9.59 -2.93 29.94
C VAL A 2 8.57 -2.58 31.05
N GLU A 3 8.58 -3.31 32.15
CA GLU A 3 7.69 -3.04 33.29
C GLU A 3 8.14 -1.87 34.18
N LEU A 4 9.40 -1.44 34.08
CA LEU A 4 9.95 -0.38 34.92
C LEU A 4 9.60 1.02 34.39
N PHE A 5 9.49 1.17 33.06
CA PHE A 5 9.17 2.43 32.38
C PHE A 5 8.26 2.22 31.16
N PRO A 6 6.99 1.83 31.37
CA PRO A 6 6.06 1.52 30.27
C PRO A 6 5.84 2.69 29.30
N ASN A 7 5.85 3.92 29.82
CA ASN A 7 5.68 5.13 29.01
C ASN A 7 6.91 5.44 28.14
N LEU A 8 8.12 5.21 28.68
CA LEU A 8 9.36 5.41 27.93
C LEU A 8 9.45 4.41 26.78
N VAL A 9 9.09 3.15 27.02
CA VAL A 9 9.06 2.11 25.99
C VAL A 9 8.04 2.45 24.89
N THR A 10 6.87 2.97 25.27
CA THR A 10 5.85 3.42 24.32
C THR A 10 6.35 4.60 23.48
N ALA A 11 6.98 5.60 24.11
CA ALA A 11 7.56 6.74 23.41
C ALA A 11 8.67 6.34 22.44
N LEU A 12 9.55 5.41 22.84
CA LEU A 12 10.61 4.87 21.98
C LEU A 12 10.04 4.07 20.80
N LYS A 13 8.99 3.27 21.01
CA LYS A 13 8.30 2.58 19.91
C LYS A 13 7.72 3.56 18.91
N ILE A 14 7.04 4.60 19.38
CA ILE A 14 6.50 5.66 18.52
C ILE A 14 7.65 6.32 17.74
N LEU A 15 8.73 6.71 18.42
CA LEU A 15 9.90 7.33 17.79
C LEU A 15 10.50 6.46 16.68
N LEU A 16 10.58 5.14 16.87
CA LEU A 16 11.10 4.20 15.87
C LEU A 16 10.15 4.02 14.67
N THR A 17 8.84 4.24 14.85
CA THR A 17 7.85 4.20 13.75
C THR A 17 7.73 5.52 13.00
N LEU A 18 8.22 6.62 13.57
CA LEU A 18 8.23 7.90 12.88
C LEU A 18 9.17 7.80 11.67
N PRO A 19 8.75 8.29 10.49
CA PRO A 19 9.63 8.36 9.34
C PRO A 19 10.73 9.40 9.62
N ILE A 20 11.89 8.93 10.07
CA ILE A 20 13.07 9.79 10.35
C ILE A 20 13.60 10.46 9.07
N THR A 21 13.31 9.88 7.89
CA THR A 21 13.79 10.37 6.60
C THR A 21 12.65 10.60 5.62
N ALA A 22 12.73 11.71 4.86
CA ALA A 22 11.83 12.01 3.75
C ALA A 22 11.91 10.98 2.60
N ALA A 23 13.00 10.20 2.53
CA ALA A 23 13.25 9.23 1.46
C ALA A 23 12.11 8.22 1.23
N SER A 24 11.41 7.80 2.29
CA SER A 24 10.26 6.89 2.15
C SER A 24 9.09 7.57 1.44
N ALA A 25 8.76 8.81 1.84
CA ALA A 25 7.72 9.60 1.18
C ALA A 25 8.11 9.95 -0.27
N GLU A 26 9.36 10.35 -0.51
CA GLU A 26 9.88 10.63 -1.85
C GLU A 26 9.81 9.42 -2.77
N ARG A 27 10.16 8.22 -2.27
CA ARG A 27 10.03 6.96 -3.01
C ARG A 27 8.56 6.69 -3.38
N SER A 28 7.64 6.88 -2.45
CA SER A 28 6.20 6.72 -2.68
C SER A 28 5.66 7.70 -3.73
N PHE A 29 6.05 8.98 -3.67
CA PHE A 29 5.67 9.98 -4.68
C PHE A 29 6.28 9.71 -6.05
N SER A 30 7.52 9.21 -6.10
CA SER A 30 8.18 8.77 -7.34
C SER A 30 7.41 7.63 -8.01
N LYS A 31 7.00 6.61 -7.23
CA LYS A 31 6.14 5.52 -7.73
C LYS A 31 4.80 6.03 -8.23
N LEU A 32 4.16 6.93 -7.49
CA LEU A 32 2.89 7.53 -7.88
C LEU A 32 3.00 8.28 -9.22
N LYS A 33 4.09 9.03 -9.43
CA LYS A 33 4.37 9.71 -10.69
C LYS A 33 4.49 8.70 -11.84
N ILE A 34 5.24 7.60 -11.65
CA ILE A 34 5.39 6.55 -12.66
C ILE A 34 4.02 5.94 -13.01
N ILE A 35 3.20 5.60 -12.02
CA ILE A 35 1.87 5.01 -12.24
C ILE A 35 0.99 5.95 -13.08
N LYS A 36 0.91 7.24 -12.71
CA LYS A 36 0.13 8.23 -13.46
C LYS A 36 0.65 8.45 -14.87
N SER A 37 1.97 8.57 -15.03
CA SER A 37 2.59 8.80 -16.34
C SER A 37 2.45 7.60 -17.27
N TYR A 38 2.58 6.37 -16.76
CA TYR A 38 2.40 5.16 -17.54
C TYR A 38 0.97 5.01 -18.04
N LEU A 39 -0.02 5.20 -17.15
CA LEU A 39 -1.43 5.03 -17.49
C LEU A 39 -2.04 6.24 -18.25
N ARG A 40 -1.32 7.37 -18.36
CA ARG A 40 -1.73 8.62 -19.05
C ARG A 40 -3.21 9.00 -18.85
N SER A 41 -3.79 8.76 -17.67
CA SER A 41 -5.26 8.77 -17.50
C SER A 41 -5.75 9.57 -16.30
N GLN A 42 -6.97 10.09 -16.44
CA GLN A 42 -7.83 10.46 -15.31
C GLN A 42 -8.29 9.16 -14.65
N ILE A 43 -7.57 8.74 -13.62
CA ILE A 43 -7.88 7.56 -12.83
C ILE A 43 -8.62 7.98 -11.54
N CYS A 44 -9.66 7.23 -11.16
CA CYS A 44 -10.36 7.46 -9.90
C CYS A 44 -9.38 7.29 -8.71
N GLN A 45 -9.52 8.13 -7.68
CA GLN A 45 -8.64 8.14 -6.52
C GLN A 45 -8.57 6.77 -5.83
N MET A 46 -9.70 6.06 -5.72
CA MET A 46 -9.76 4.73 -5.12
C MET A 46 -8.84 3.74 -5.85
N ARG A 47 -8.89 3.73 -7.19
CA ARG A 47 -8.06 2.86 -8.02
C ARG A 47 -6.59 3.30 -7.99
N LEU A 48 -6.32 4.60 -7.96
CA LEU A 48 -4.96 5.14 -7.87
C LEU A 48 -4.28 4.72 -6.56
N VAL A 49 -4.98 4.86 -5.43
CA VAL A 49 -4.45 4.47 -4.12
C VAL A 49 -4.17 2.97 -4.09
N GLY A 50 -5.09 2.13 -4.58
CA GLY A 50 -4.87 0.68 -4.66
C GLY A 50 -3.61 0.31 -5.46
N LEU A 51 -3.43 0.89 -6.65
CA LEU A 51 -2.25 0.65 -7.47
C LEU A 51 -0.96 1.19 -6.84
N ALA A 52 -1.03 2.33 -6.15
CA ALA A 52 0.12 2.89 -5.45
C ALA A 52 0.56 1.99 -4.30
N VAL A 53 -0.38 1.47 -3.50
CA VAL A 53 -0.10 0.53 -2.40
C VAL A 53 0.57 -0.75 -2.94
N LEU A 54 0.01 -1.36 -3.99
CA LEU A 54 0.61 -2.56 -4.62
C LEU A 54 2.04 -2.31 -5.14
N SER A 55 2.32 -1.11 -5.66
CA SER A 55 3.63 -0.74 -6.21
C SER A 55 4.66 -0.39 -5.15
N ILE A 56 4.23 0.19 -4.02
CA ILE A 56 5.08 0.51 -2.86
C ILE A 56 5.41 -0.79 -2.11
N GLU A 57 4.39 -1.59 -1.81
CA GLU A 57 4.50 -2.88 -1.09
C GLU A 57 4.77 -4.05 -2.04
N LYS A 58 5.65 -3.83 -3.02
CA LYS A 58 5.92 -4.79 -4.09
C LYS A 58 6.37 -6.15 -3.54
N ASP A 59 7.16 -6.19 -2.47
CA ASP A 59 7.67 -7.43 -1.88
C ASP A 59 6.56 -8.28 -1.25
N VAL A 60 5.52 -7.64 -0.71
CA VAL A 60 4.33 -8.32 -0.21
C VAL A 60 3.43 -8.71 -1.38
N SER A 61 3.23 -7.80 -2.34
CA SER A 61 2.42 -8.06 -3.53
C SER A 61 2.94 -9.23 -4.36
N ASN A 62 4.26 -9.45 -4.44
CA ASN A 62 4.85 -10.58 -5.16
C ASN A 62 4.60 -11.93 -4.49
N LYS A 63 4.23 -11.95 -3.21
CA LYS A 63 3.91 -13.16 -2.45
C LYS A 63 2.44 -13.55 -2.56
N LEU A 64 1.62 -12.71 -3.18
CA LEU A 64 0.21 -13.00 -3.40
C LEU A 64 0.05 -14.08 -4.47
N ASP A 65 -0.82 -15.05 -4.20
CA ASP A 65 -1.20 -16.05 -5.18
C ASP A 65 -2.27 -15.46 -6.11
N MET A 66 -1.91 -15.30 -7.39
CA MET A 66 -2.81 -14.74 -8.38
C MET A 66 -3.94 -15.70 -8.74
N GLU A 67 -3.74 -17.01 -8.63
CA GLU A 67 -4.79 -18.00 -8.94
C GLU A 67 -5.90 -17.93 -7.88
N GLU A 68 -5.52 -17.87 -6.60
CA GLU A 68 -6.46 -17.69 -5.48
C GLU A 68 -7.26 -16.39 -5.62
N ILE A 69 -6.58 -15.27 -5.94
CA ILE A 69 -7.23 -13.96 -6.11
C ILE A 69 -8.23 -14.00 -7.28
N ILE A 70 -7.89 -14.65 -8.39
CA ILE A 70 -8.79 -14.76 -9.55
C ILE A 70 -10.02 -15.59 -9.20
N GLU A 71 -9.85 -16.70 -8.47
CA GLU A 71 -10.96 -17.54 -8.03
C GLU A 71 -11.87 -16.79 -7.05
N GLU A 72 -11.30 -16.12 -6.04
CA GLU A 72 -12.05 -15.29 -5.11
C GLU A 72 -12.83 -14.18 -5.86
N PHE A 73 -12.18 -13.48 -6.78
CA PHE A 73 -12.84 -12.46 -7.59
C PHE A 73 -13.99 -13.03 -8.44
N ALA A 74 -13.82 -14.25 -8.99
CA ALA A 74 -14.86 -14.92 -9.75
C ALA A 74 -16.05 -15.34 -8.87
N THR A 75 -15.80 -15.85 -7.65
CA THR A 75 -16.85 -16.28 -6.71
C THR A 75 -17.68 -15.09 -6.20
N LEU A 76 -17.07 -13.92 -6.04
CA LEU A 76 -17.75 -12.67 -5.65
C LEU A 76 -18.76 -12.15 -6.70
N LYS A 77 -19.00 -12.88 -7.81
CA LYS A 77 -19.84 -12.48 -8.95
C LYS A 77 -19.49 -11.08 -9.45
N ALA A 78 -18.20 -10.73 -9.39
CA ALA A 78 -17.68 -9.42 -9.76
C ALA A 78 -17.90 -9.06 -11.25
N ARG A 79 -18.33 -10.02 -12.08
CA ARG A 79 -18.83 -9.77 -13.45
C ARG A 79 -19.98 -8.74 -13.53
N LYS A 80 -20.68 -8.44 -12.43
CA LYS A 80 -21.72 -7.39 -12.36
C LYS A 80 -21.22 -6.06 -11.76
N ILE A 81 -19.97 -5.97 -11.33
CA ILE A 81 -19.42 -4.73 -10.77
C ILE A 81 -19.08 -3.81 -11.93
N LYS A 82 -19.81 -2.70 -12.02
CA LYS A 82 -19.60 -1.65 -13.02
C LYS A 82 -18.37 -0.86 -12.58
N PHE A 83 -17.20 -1.20 -13.08
CA PHE A 83 -16.01 -0.37 -12.93
C PHE A 83 -16.20 0.87 -13.80
N ILE A 84 -16.60 1.98 -13.16
CA ILE A 84 -16.70 3.32 -13.75
C ILE A 84 -15.33 3.98 -13.69
#